data_AF-A0A0M8TR65-F1
#
_entry.id   AF-A0A0M8TR65-F1
#
_cell.length_a   1.000
_cell.length_b   1.000
_cell.length_c   1.000
_cell.angle_alpha   90.00
_cell.angle_beta   90.00
_cell.angle_gamma   90.00
#
_symmetry.space_group_name_H-M   'P 1'
#
loop_
_entity.id
_entity.type
_entity.pdbx_description
1 polymer ?
#
loop_
_entity_poly.entity_id
_entity_poly.type
_entity_poly.pdbx_seq_one_letter_code
_entity_poly.pdbx_strand_id
1 'polypeptide(L)'
;MGPAPEQARLTRRARLQAIFAGISAVLAVLAAVVPVWIEETTTFEPDGGSGLLEWLLSAVFGAAGLALGGLSYRTRLRVRRAST
;
A
#
# COMPACT_ATOMS: atom_id res chain seq x y z
N MET A 1 -7.50 26.10 21.36
CA MET A 1 -6.13 26.03 20.83
C MET A 1 -6.12 24.93 19.77
N GLY A 2 -5.86 25.25 18.50
CA GLY A 2 -5.83 24.24 17.43
C GLY A 2 -4.67 23.25 17.61
N PRO A 3 -4.63 22.12 16.88
CA PRO A 3 -3.53 21.17 16.95
C PRO A 3 -2.21 21.88 16.60
N ALA A 4 -1.14 21.55 17.32
CA ALA A 4 0.19 22.08 17.02
C ALA A 4 0.57 21.74 15.56
N PRO A 5 1.33 22.61 14.85
CA PRO A 5 1.66 22.39 13.43
C PRO A 5 2.32 21.03 13.16
N GLU A 6 3.10 20.51 14.11
CA GLU A 6 3.67 19.17 14.05
C GLU A 6 2.62 18.05 14.09
N GLN A 7 1.61 18.17 14.98
CA GLN A 7 0.51 17.20 15.09
C GLN A 7 -0.31 17.15 13.80
N ALA A 8 -0.58 18.31 13.19
CA ALA A 8 -1.27 18.41 11.91
C ALA A 8 -0.46 17.71 10.78
N ARG A 9 0.85 17.93 10.73
CA ARG A 9 1.76 17.27 9.78
C ARG A 9 1.79 15.75 9.96
N LEU A 10 1.88 15.26 11.19
CA LEU A 10 1.88 13.82 11.50
C LEU A 10 0.54 13.17 11.14
N THR A 11 -0.57 13.84 11.41
CA THR A 11 -1.92 13.36 11.06
C THR A 11 -2.07 13.26 9.54
N ARG A 12 -1.63 14.28 8.78
CA ARG A 12 -1.63 14.25 7.30
C ARG A 12 -0.75 13.11 6.77
N ARG A 13 0.43 12.91 7.34
CA ARG A 13 1.34 11.81 6.98
C ARG A 13 0.70 10.44 7.23
N ALA A 14 0.09 10.24 8.39
CA ALA A 14 -0.60 8.98 8.72
C ALA A 14 -1.76 8.69 7.76
N ARG A 15 -2.49 9.73 7.33
CA ARG A 15 -3.58 9.62 6.36
C ARG A 15 -3.07 9.20 4.98
N LEU A 16 -2.01 9.84 4.49
CA LEU A 16 -1.39 9.45 3.21
C LEU A 16 -0.87 8.02 3.25
N GLN A 17 -0.19 7.61 4.32
CA GLN A 17 0.28 6.24 4.51
C GLN A 17 -0.86 5.23 4.47
N ALA A 18 -2.00 5.53 5.11
CA ALA A 18 -3.18 4.67 5.10
C ALA A 18 -3.81 4.57 3.70
N ILE A 19 -3.88 5.69 2.97
CA ILE A 19 -4.39 5.71 1.59
C ILE A 19 -3.51 4.84 0.69
N PHE A 20 -2.19 5.04 0.71
CA PHE A 20 -1.28 4.22 -0.09
C PHE A 20 -1.30 2.76 0.34
N ALA A 21 -1.41 2.46 1.64
CA ALA A 21 -1.58 1.08 2.12
C ALA A 21 -2.83 0.42 1.52
N GLY A 22 -3.96 1.14 1.50
CA GLY A 22 -5.21 0.67 0.89
C GLY A 22 -5.08 0.45 -0.62
N ILE A 23 -4.46 1.38 -1.34
CA ILE A 23 -4.20 1.24 -2.78
C ILE A 23 -3.32 0.01 -3.05
N SER A 24 -2.22 -0.16 -2.31
CA SER A 24 -1.35 -1.33 -2.47
C SER A 24 -2.08 -2.64 -2.14
N ALA A 25 -2.94 -2.67 -1.13
CA ALA A 25 -3.74 -3.85 -0.82
C ALA A 25 -4.72 -4.19 -1.96
N VAL A 26 -5.39 -3.19 -2.54
CA VAL A 26 -6.29 -3.39 -3.69
C VAL A 26 -5.50 -3.91 -4.91
N LEU A 27 -4.35 -3.30 -5.21
CA LEU A 27 -3.50 -3.76 -6.31
C LEU A 27 -3.00 -5.20 -6.11
N ALA A 28 -2.65 -5.58 -4.88
CA ALA A 28 -2.26 -6.95 -4.56
C ALA A 28 -3.39 -7.94 -4.83
N VAL A 29 -4.62 -7.61 -4.42
CA VAL A 29 -5.79 -8.46 -4.65
C VAL A 29 -6.11 -8.57 -6.15
N LEU A 30 -6.12 -7.44 -6.87
CA LEU A 30 -6.39 -7.45 -8.31
C LEU A 30 -5.34 -8.27 -9.07
N ALA A 31 -4.06 -8.09 -8.76
CA ALA A 31 -2.98 -8.85 -9.36
C ALA A 31 -3.07 -10.36 -9.04
N ALA A 32 -3.57 -10.73 -7.85
CA ALA A 32 -3.70 -12.13 -7.45
C ALA A 32 -4.94 -12.82 -8.05
N VAL A 33 -6.02 -12.06 -8.30
CA VAL A 33 -7.30 -12.60 -8.83
C VAL A 33 -7.24 -12.78 -10.35
N VAL A 34 -6.44 -11.98 -11.06
CA VAL A 34 -6.33 -12.05 -12.52
C VAL A 34 -4.89 -12.44 -12.90
N PRO A 35 -4.45 -13.69 -12.71
CA PRO A 35 -3.03 -14.07 -12.74
C PRO A 35 -2.30 -13.96 -14.10
N VAL A 36 -2.95 -13.43 -15.14
CA VAL A 36 -2.38 -13.24 -16.49
C VAL A 36 -2.77 -11.88 -17.09
N TRP A 37 -3.17 -10.92 -16.25
CA TRP A 37 -3.67 -9.62 -16.72
C TRP A 37 -2.66 -8.85 -17.57
N ILE A 38 -1.35 -9.07 -17.37
CA ILE A 38 -0.33 -8.38 -18.16
C ILE A 38 -0.37 -8.88 -19.60
N GLU A 39 -0.42 -10.19 -19.80
CA GLU A 39 -0.50 -10.79 -21.13
C GLU A 39 -1.85 -10.53 -21.82
N GLU A 40 -2.95 -10.43 -21.05
CA GLU A 40 -4.26 -10.10 -21.60
C GLU A 40 -4.37 -8.63 -22.03
N THR A 41 -3.71 -7.71 -21.31
CA THR A 41 -3.81 -6.26 -21.56
C THR A 41 -2.66 -5.70 -22.39
N THR A 42 -1.58 -6.45 -22.56
CA THR A 42 -0.39 -6.04 -23.29
C THR A 42 0.01 -7.11 -24.30
N THR A 43 0.66 -6.73 -25.39
CA THR A 43 1.23 -7.71 -26.34
C THR A 43 2.54 -8.33 -25.83
N PHE A 44 2.84 -8.17 -24.53
CA PHE A 44 4.11 -8.54 -23.92
C PHE A 44 3.91 -9.81 -23.09
N GLU A 45 4.74 -10.82 -23.34
CA GLU A 45 4.65 -12.14 -22.71
C GLU A 45 5.96 -12.40 -21.93
N PRO A 46 6.11 -11.82 -20.72
CA PRO A 46 7.38 -11.80 -19.99
C PRO A 46 7.78 -13.17 -19.43
N ASP A 47 6.79 -14.01 -19.09
CA ASP A 47 7.04 -15.29 -18.45
C ASP A 47 6.38 -16.49 -19.16
N GLY A 48 5.86 -16.27 -20.38
CA GLY A 48 5.34 -17.31 -21.25
C GLY A 48 4.03 -17.95 -20.75
N GLY A 49 3.14 -17.17 -20.14
CA GLY A 49 1.87 -17.64 -19.61
C GLY A 49 1.96 -18.35 -18.27
N SER A 50 3.09 -18.24 -17.56
CA SER A 50 3.26 -18.88 -16.25
C SER A 50 2.63 -18.08 -15.11
N GLY A 51 2.44 -16.76 -15.30
CA GLY A 51 1.85 -15.84 -14.32
C GLY A 51 2.77 -15.56 -13.12
N LEU A 52 4.04 -15.95 -13.19
CA LEU A 52 5.02 -15.78 -12.12
C LEU A 52 5.29 -14.29 -11.83
N LEU A 53 5.29 -13.45 -12.86
CA LEU A 53 5.47 -12.01 -12.70
C LEU A 53 4.28 -11.38 -11.95
N GLU A 54 3.06 -11.80 -12.26
CA GLU A 54 1.83 -11.35 -11.64
C GLU A 54 1.77 -11.75 -10.15
N TRP A 55 2.22 -12.96 -9.83
CA TRP A 55 2.38 -13.40 -8.43
C TRP A 55 3.43 -12.58 -7.69
N LEU A 56 4.57 -12.30 -8.34
CA LEU A 56 5.61 -11.44 -7.75
C LEU A 56 5.07 -10.03 -7.48
N LEU A 57 4.35 -9.45 -8.43
CA LEU A 57 3.71 -8.14 -8.27
C LEU A 57 2.68 -8.15 -7.14
N SER A 58 1.86 -9.19 -7.04
CA SER A 58 0.93 -9.38 -5.92
C SER A 58 1.64 -9.38 -4.57
N ALA A 59 2.74 -10.13 -4.46
CA ALA A 59 3.55 -10.19 -3.25
C ALA A 59 4.17 -8.83 -2.91
N VAL A 60 4.71 -8.12 -3.91
CA VAL A 60 5.30 -6.78 -3.74
C VAL A 60 4.25 -5.77 -3.27
N PHE A 61 3.07 -5.74 -3.91
CA PHE A 61 1.98 -4.86 -3.50
C PHE A 61 1.47 -5.19 -2.10
N GLY A 62 1.34 -6.48 -1.78
CA GLY A 62 0.95 -6.93 -0.43
C GLY A 62 1.94 -6.47 0.64
N ALA A 63 3.25 -6.68 0.39
CA ALA A 63 4.30 -6.25 1.29
C ALA A 63 4.34 -4.73 1.47
N ALA A 64 4.20 -3.97 0.38
CA ALA A 64 4.12 -2.51 0.43
C ALA A 64 2.89 -2.03 1.25
N GLY A 65 1.74 -2.66 1.05
CA GLY A 65 0.52 -2.38 1.79
C GLY A 65 0.68 -2.59 3.30
N LEU A 66 1.28 -3.72 3.70
CA LEU A 66 1.56 -4.02 5.10
C LEU A 66 2.57 -3.03 5.72
N ALA A 67 3.65 -2.70 5.00
CA ALA A 67 4.64 -1.75 5.48
C ALA A 67 4.06 -0.35 5.68
N LEU A 68 3.26 0.13 4.72
CA LEU A 68 2.59 1.44 4.78
C LEU A 68 1.51 1.46 5.86
N GLY A 69 0.75 0.37 6.01
CA GLY A 69 -0.24 0.22 7.07
C GLY A 69 0.39 0.25 8.46
N GLY A 70 1.48 -0.52 8.65
CA GLY A 70 2.27 -0.50 9.88
C GLY A 70 2.86 0.88 10.18
N LEU A 71 3.36 1.59 9.17
CA LEU A 71 3.88 2.96 9.34
C LEU A 71 2.77 3.96 9.69
N SER A 72 1.58 3.84 9.10
CA SER A 72 0.39 4.63 9.45
C SER A 72 0.01 4.40 10.91
N TYR A 73 -0.05 3.14 11.33
CA TYR A 73 -0.35 2.76 12.72
C TYR A 73 0.66 3.39 13.69
N ARG A 74 1.96 3.24 13.44
CA ARG A 74 3.02 3.85 14.27
C ARG A 74 2.93 5.37 14.32
N THR A 75 2.61 6.03 13.20
CA THR A 75 2.45 7.50 13.16
C THR A 75 1.24 7.96 13.97
N ARG A 76 0.12 7.23 13.91
CA ARG A 76 -1.07 7.52 14.74
C ARG A 76 -0.78 7.34 16.23
N LEU A 77 -0.03 6.31 16.62
CA LEU A 77 0.39 6.13 18.01
C LEU A 77 1.24 7.31 18.52
N ARG A 78 2.11 7.87 17.68
CA ARG A 78 2.91 9.07 18.05
C ARG A 78 2.02 10.28 18.27
N VAL A 79 1.02 10.50 17.41
CA VAL A 79 0.04 11.60 17.58
C VAL A 79 -0.71 11.45 18.91
N ARG A 80 -1.18 10.24 19.25
CA ARG A 80 -1.92 9.98 20.50
C ARG A 80 -1.08 10.19 21.76
N ARG A 81 0.21 9.84 21.72
CA ARG A 81 1.14 10.07 22.83
C ARG A 81 1.47 11.55 23.03
N ALA A 82 1.52 12.34 21.96
CA ALA A 82 1.76 13.77 22.03
C ALA A 82 0.53 14.59 22.45
N SER A 83 -0.62 13.93 22.68
CA SER A 83 -1.87 14.55 23.14
C SER A 83 -2.26 14.14 24.57
N THR A 84 -1.45 13.33 25.24
CA THR A 84 -1.58 13.01 26.68
C THR A 84 -0.58 13.85 27.44
#